data_AF-A0A6L2J1C7-F1
#
_entry.id   AF-A0A6L2J1C7-F1
#
_cell.length_a   1.000
_cell.length_b   1.000
_cell.length_c   1.000
_cell.angle_alpha   90.00
_cell.angle_beta   90.00
_cell.angle_gamma   90.00
#
_symmetry.space_group_name_H-M   'P 1'
#
loop_
_entity.id
_entity.type
_entity.pdbx_description
1 polymer ?
#
loop_
_entity_poly.entity_id
_entity_poly.type
_entity_poly.pdbx_seq_one_letter_code
_entity_poly.pdbx_strand_id
1 'polypeptide(L)'
;MPIFKRTFSQDLDLLEQQLTKDILTQSDCNTTLTNLITKFKNAFNSEFKERMRKYTRFDAQSFKDAMIFNMDSITKYILEIILHQQRTPHLLKQKKLMQTQEDHSNPVPALNVDSLKVDSVVIQNFCFEKDDSNSETASSKFVKECSLDSATNVVHAIKYKMSKAKEKCMTYFRSLHSHLQVLSKGYLKGTRIKYGFKRAFMSLFGQDVDTFTRTMFLNVDQLQKLLDKDEFQEDGSMAAFWVISRQFHMFIDSKFTLDYDSQMTDKYFAEFTGIEVTQFRETLLQHMSNVKKSVAERTRHQRQYERRVNKRHMQTQESKIFWVKRSHP
;
A
#
# COMPACT_ATOMS: atom_id res chain seq x y z
N MET A 1 -33.47 5.54 4.83
CA MET A 1 -32.44 6.53 4.40
C MET A 1 -32.84 8.02 4.42
N PRO A 2 -34.13 8.44 4.31
CA PRO A 2 -34.48 9.88 4.30
C PRO A 2 -34.08 10.65 5.57
N ILE A 3 -34.17 10.01 6.73
CA ILE A 3 -33.86 10.63 8.03
C ILE A 3 -32.37 10.94 8.15
N PHE A 4 -31.51 10.01 7.75
CA PHE A 4 -30.05 10.20 7.79
C PHE A 4 -29.62 11.41 6.95
N LYS A 5 -30.12 11.46 5.70
CA LYS A 5 -29.87 12.60 4.82
C LYS A 5 -30.42 13.88 5.45
N ARG A 6 -31.65 13.89 5.96
CA ARG A 6 -32.26 15.10 6.57
C ARG A 6 -31.52 15.60 7.82
N THR A 7 -30.99 14.71 8.64
CA THR A 7 -30.30 15.06 9.90
C THR A 7 -28.86 15.53 9.67
N PHE A 8 -28.16 14.99 8.67
CA PHE A 8 -26.74 15.25 8.47
C PHE A 8 -26.39 15.99 7.18
N SER A 9 -27.35 16.28 6.28
CA SER A 9 -27.07 16.90 4.97
C SER A 9 -26.25 18.17 5.14
N GLN A 10 -26.69 19.09 6.01
CA GLN A 10 -26.03 20.39 6.17
C GLN A 10 -24.57 20.27 6.60
N ASP A 11 -24.26 19.36 7.53
CA ASP A 11 -22.88 19.16 8.02
C ASP A 11 -22.02 18.43 6.97
N LEU A 12 -22.62 17.53 6.18
CA LEU A 12 -21.95 16.84 5.07
C LEU A 12 -21.69 17.79 3.89
N ASP A 13 -22.65 18.63 3.55
CA ASP A 13 -22.55 19.65 2.51
C ASP A 13 -21.47 20.69 2.88
N LEU A 14 -21.39 21.08 4.15
CA LEU A 14 -20.33 21.96 4.67
C LEU A 14 -18.95 21.28 4.60
N LEU A 15 -18.85 19.99 4.92
CA LEU A 15 -17.61 19.24 4.79
C LEU A 15 -17.17 19.13 3.32
N GLU A 16 -18.10 18.85 2.41
CA GLU A 16 -17.83 18.79 0.97
C GLU A 16 -17.35 20.15 0.42
N GLN A 17 -17.97 21.26 0.85
CA GLN A 17 -17.51 22.61 0.52
C GLN A 17 -16.11 22.93 1.06
N GLN A 18 -15.75 22.39 2.24
CA GLN A 18 -14.38 22.56 2.76
C GLN A 18 -13.38 21.73 1.98
N LEU A 19 -13.74 20.51 1.58
CA LEU A 19 -12.88 19.59 0.82
C LEU A 19 -12.64 20.01 -0.64
N THR A 20 -13.50 20.86 -1.19
CA THR A 20 -13.39 21.39 -2.55
C THR A 20 -12.53 22.64 -2.66
N LYS A 21 -12.00 23.16 -1.55
CA LYS A 21 -11.08 24.31 -1.55
C LYS A 21 -9.68 23.88 -2.00
N ASP A 22 -9.02 24.74 -2.79
CA ASP A 22 -7.65 24.53 -3.25
C ASP A 22 -6.62 24.43 -2.10
N ILE A 23 -6.90 25.11 -0.97
CA ILE A 23 -6.09 25.08 0.25
C ILE A 23 -6.97 24.64 1.40
N LEU A 24 -6.62 23.51 2.02
CA LEU A 24 -7.32 22.97 3.18
C LEU A 24 -6.71 23.55 4.46
N THR A 25 -7.53 24.17 5.30
CA THR A 25 -7.15 24.66 6.62
C THR A 25 -7.38 23.58 7.68
N GLN A 26 -6.33 23.27 8.43
CA GLN A 26 -6.35 22.21 9.46
C GLN A 26 -7.37 22.50 10.57
N SER A 27 -7.52 23.76 11.00
CA SER A 27 -8.49 24.12 12.04
C SER A 27 -9.93 23.89 11.58
N ASP A 28 -10.24 24.23 10.34
CA ASP A 28 -11.61 24.23 9.84
C ASP A 28 -12.06 22.80 9.58
N CYS A 29 -11.21 21.99 8.93
CA CYS A 29 -11.51 20.57 8.69
C CYS A 29 -11.64 19.79 10.01
N ASN A 30 -10.74 19.98 10.97
CA ASN A 30 -10.80 19.26 12.25
C ASN A 30 -12.05 19.62 13.06
N THR A 31 -12.41 20.90 13.08
CA THR A 31 -13.59 21.38 13.81
C THR A 31 -14.88 20.82 13.20
N THR A 32 -15.01 20.90 11.87
CA THR A 32 -16.18 20.35 11.15
C THR A 32 -16.32 18.84 11.35
N LEU A 33 -15.22 18.08 11.21
CA LEU A 33 -15.24 16.63 11.40
C LEU A 33 -15.54 16.21 12.84
N THR A 34 -14.97 16.90 13.83
CA THR A 34 -15.23 16.61 15.25
C THR A 34 -16.70 16.90 15.60
N ASN A 35 -17.25 17.99 15.08
CA ASN A 35 -18.66 18.33 15.25
C ASN A 35 -19.57 17.29 14.58
N LEU A 36 -19.25 16.86 13.36
CA LEU A 36 -20.00 15.83 12.64
C LEU A 36 -19.98 14.48 13.38
N ILE A 37 -18.80 14.04 13.84
CA ILE A 37 -18.64 12.80 14.61
C ILE A 37 -19.42 12.87 15.93
N THR A 38 -19.37 14.01 16.62
CA THR A 38 -20.07 14.21 17.89
C THR A 38 -21.58 14.21 17.70
N LYS A 39 -22.08 14.96 16.70
CA LYS A 39 -23.51 14.94 16.31
C LYS A 39 -23.97 13.54 15.94
N PHE A 40 -23.16 12.80 15.17
CA PHE A 40 -23.47 11.42 14.78
C PHE A 40 -23.56 10.49 16.00
N LYS A 41 -22.59 10.59 16.94
CA LYS A 41 -22.59 9.81 18.18
C LYS A 41 -23.85 10.09 19.02
N ASN A 42 -24.26 11.35 19.12
CA ASN A 42 -25.41 11.79 19.91
C ASN A 42 -26.75 11.43 19.26
N ALA A 43 -26.84 11.43 17.92
CA ALA A 43 -28.03 11.01 17.19
C ALA A 43 -28.31 9.50 17.31
N PHE A 44 -27.32 8.70 17.68
CA PHE A 44 -27.44 7.25 17.89
C PHE A 44 -28.07 6.88 19.25
N ASN A 45 -29.21 7.50 19.55
CA ASN A 45 -30.01 7.28 20.76
C ASN A 45 -30.91 6.03 20.66
N SER A 46 -31.63 5.71 21.73
CA SER A 46 -32.54 4.55 21.80
C SER A 46 -33.61 4.56 20.70
N GLU A 47 -34.18 5.72 20.39
CA GLU A 47 -35.19 5.90 19.34
C GLU A 47 -34.64 5.58 17.94
N PHE A 48 -33.41 6.02 17.64
CA PHE A 48 -32.76 5.70 16.37
C PHE A 48 -32.46 4.21 16.24
N LYS A 49 -31.99 3.57 17.33
CA LYS A 49 -31.74 2.12 17.37
C LYS A 49 -33.02 1.32 17.12
N GLU A 50 -34.13 1.73 17.72
CA GLU A 50 -35.44 1.09 17.54
C GLU A 50 -35.95 1.21 16.09
N ARG A 51 -35.81 2.40 15.49
CA ARG A 51 -36.15 2.62 14.08
C ARG A 51 -35.27 1.80 13.13
N MET A 52 -33.96 1.70 13.39
CA MET A 52 -33.05 0.85 12.61
C MET A 52 -33.48 -0.62 12.67
N ARG A 53 -33.84 -1.12 13.86
CA ARG A 53 -34.35 -2.49 14.04
C ARG A 53 -35.67 -2.73 13.30
N LYS A 54 -36.56 -1.72 13.26
CA LYS A 54 -37.88 -1.81 12.63
C LYS A 54 -37.84 -1.75 11.10
N TYR A 55 -36.94 -0.93 10.54
CA TYR A 55 -36.94 -0.60 9.11
C TYR A 55 -35.73 -1.11 8.34
N THR A 56 -34.75 -1.71 9.00
CA THR A 56 -33.54 -2.24 8.36
C THR A 56 -33.17 -3.60 8.94
N ARG A 57 -32.40 -4.40 8.19
CA ARG A 57 -31.81 -5.65 8.68
C ARG A 57 -30.44 -5.45 9.35
N PHE A 58 -29.96 -4.22 9.43
CA PHE A 58 -28.65 -3.92 9.98
C PHE A 58 -28.72 -3.87 11.51
N ASP A 59 -27.75 -4.51 12.16
CA ASP A 59 -27.52 -4.29 13.58
C ASP A 59 -27.14 -2.82 13.81
N ALA A 60 -27.89 -2.15 14.68
CA ALA A 60 -27.74 -0.71 14.90
C ALA A 60 -26.37 -0.37 15.51
N GLN A 61 -25.81 -1.26 16.32
CA GLN A 61 -24.51 -1.05 16.94
C GLN A 61 -23.38 -1.23 15.92
N SER A 62 -23.43 -2.30 15.13
CA SER A 62 -22.49 -2.57 14.03
C SER A 62 -22.50 -1.46 12.99
N PHE A 63 -23.68 -0.93 12.63
CA PHE A 63 -23.78 0.22 11.73
C PHE A 63 -23.16 1.49 12.34
N LYS A 64 -23.41 1.76 13.63
CA LYS A 64 -22.81 2.89 14.34
C LYS A 64 -21.29 2.81 14.31
N ASP A 65 -20.75 1.66 14.65
CA ASP A 65 -19.31 1.43 14.75
C ASP A 65 -18.65 1.52 13.37
N ALA A 66 -19.27 0.95 12.33
CA ALA A 66 -18.80 1.08 10.95
C ALA A 66 -18.77 2.54 10.47
N MET A 67 -19.79 3.34 10.80
CA MET A 67 -19.84 4.75 10.40
C MET A 67 -18.82 5.61 11.15
N ILE A 68 -18.66 5.40 12.46
CA ILE A 68 -17.62 6.08 13.24
C ILE A 68 -16.24 5.76 12.67
N PHE A 69 -15.97 4.48 12.40
CA PHE A 69 -14.71 4.04 11.80
C PHE A 69 -14.45 4.71 10.44
N ASN A 70 -15.49 4.89 9.62
CA ASN A 70 -15.37 5.59 8.34
C ASN A 70 -15.03 7.06 8.50
N MET A 71 -15.68 7.74 9.44
CA MET A 71 -15.41 9.14 9.73
C MET A 71 -13.99 9.34 10.27
N ASP A 72 -13.52 8.45 11.15
CA ASP A 72 -12.12 8.46 11.64
C ASP A 72 -11.11 8.22 10.51
N SER A 73 -11.44 7.33 9.57
CA SER A 73 -10.59 7.05 8.41
C SER A 73 -10.51 8.25 7.45
N ILE A 74 -11.64 8.90 7.17
CA ILE A 74 -11.71 10.14 6.39
C ILE A 74 -10.89 11.23 7.08
N THR A 75 -10.99 11.36 8.40
CA THR A 75 -10.21 12.32 9.20
C THR A 75 -8.71 12.12 8.98
N LYS A 76 -8.22 10.88 9.07
CA LYS A 76 -6.80 10.55 8.86
C LYS A 76 -6.33 10.92 7.45
N TYR A 77 -7.13 10.58 6.44
CA TYR A 77 -6.79 10.87 5.04
C TYR A 77 -6.71 12.38 4.76
N ILE A 78 -7.64 13.17 5.31
CA ILE A 78 -7.62 14.64 5.18
C ILE A 78 -6.38 15.24 5.85
N LEU A 79 -6.03 14.78 7.05
CA LEU A 79 -4.81 15.23 7.74
C LEU A 79 -3.55 14.93 6.93
N GLU A 80 -3.50 13.79 6.27
CA GLU A 80 -2.40 13.41 5.39
C GLU A 80 -2.32 14.32 4.16
N ILE A 81 -3.45 14.64 3.52
CA ILE A 81 -3.51 15.62 2.42
C ILE A 81 -2.97 16.99 2.88
N ILE A 82 -3.41 17.47 4.05
CA ILE A 82 -2.96 18.76 4.60
C ILE A 82 -1.45 18.75 4.84
N LEU A 83 -0.91 17.66 5.41
CA LEU A 83 0.53 17.49 5.60
C LEU A 83 1.29 17.51 4.27
N HIS A 84 0.75 16.89 3.23
CA HIS A 84 1.32 16.94 1.88
C HIS A 84 1.27 18.36 1.29
N GLN A 85 0.15 19.07 1.43
CA GLN A 85 0.03 20.47 0.99
C GLN A 85 1.05 21.38 1.68
N GLN A 86 1.34 21.16 2.97
CA GLN A 86 2.34 21.94 3.71
C GLN A 86 3.78 21.59 3.32
N ARG A 87 4.07 20.32 3.01
CA ARG A 87 5.43 19.87 2.64
C ARG A 87 5.81 20.21 1.19
N THR A 88 4.84 20.27 0.28
CA THR A 88 5.10 20.46 -1.16
C THR A 88 5.82 21.77 -1.49
N PRO A 89 5.44 22.94 -0.92
CA PRO A 89 6.18 24.19 -1.11
C PRO A 89 7.62 24.14 -0.59
N HIS A 90 7.86 23.42 0.52
CA HIS A 90 9.20 23.28 1.09
C HIS A 90 10.10 22.43 0.19
N LEU A 91 9.58 21.32 -0.34
CA LEU A 91 10.29 20.46 -1.30
C LEU A 91 10.57 21.19 -2.63
N LEU A 92 9.62 22.01 -3.11
CA LEU A 92 9.81 22.81 -4.32
C LEU A 92 10.87 23.91 -4.12
N LYS A 93 10.92 24.55 -2.94
CA LYS A 93 11.98 25.50 -2.57
C LYS A 93 13.34 24.83 -2.48
N GLN A 94 13.43 23.66 -1.84
CA GLN A 94 14.69 22.89 -1.80
C GLN A 94 15.16 22.48 -3.19
N LYS A 95 14.24 21.99 -4.04
CA LYS A 95 14.56 21.60 -5.43
C LYS A 95 15.07 22.80 -6.24
N LYS A 96 14.40 23.96 -6.14
CA LYS A 96 14.88 25.19 -6.79
C LYS A 96 16.25 25.61 -6.27
N LEU A 97 16.50 25.53 -4.96
CA LEU A 97 17.79 25.86 -4.36
C LEU A 97 18.93 24.95 -4.86
N MET A 98 18.65 23.65 -5.04
CA MET A 98 19.60 22.70 -5.60
C MET A 98 19.85 22.97 -7.09
N GLN A 99 18.82 23.36 -7.85
CA GLN A 99 18.94 23.70 -9.27
C GLN A 99 19.81 24.94 -9.50
N THR A 100 19.62 26.02 -8.72
CA THR A 100 20.46 27.22 -8.82
C THR A 100 21.92 26.96 -8.45
N GLN A 101 22.18 25.98 -7.57
CA GLN A 101 23.55 25.60 -7.22
C GLN A 101 24.23 24.79 -8.33
N GLU A 102 23.46 24.11 -9.18
CA GLU A 102 23.94 23.38 -10.36
C GLU A 102 24.22 24.34 -11.53
N ASP A 103 23.34 25.31 -11.78
CA ASP A 103 23.46 26.30 -12.88
C ASP A 103 24.62 27.29 -12.69
N HIS A 104 25.14 27.43 -11.47
CA HIS A 104 26.33 28.25 -11.16
C HIS A 104 27.64 27.44 -11.14
N SER A 105 27.60 26.13 -11.39
CA SER A 105 28.81 25.34 -11.63
C SER A 105 29.12 25.37 -13.12
N ASN A 106 30.23 26.01 -13.49
CA ASN A 106 30.65 26.17 -14.89
C ASN A 106 30.58 24.85 -15.69
N PRO A 107 30.18 24.89 -16.98
CA PRO A 107 30.27 23.71 -17.83
C PRO A 107 31.75 23.39 -18.05
N VAL A 108 32.21 22.25 -17.52
CA VAL A 108 33.52 21.70 -17.82
C VAL A 108 33.57 21.37 -19.31
N PRO A 109 34.57 21.85 -20.08
CA PRO A 109 34.71 21.48 -21.48
C PRO A 109 34.87 19.97 -21.61
N ALA A 110 34.14 19.37 -22.55
CA ALA A 110 34.28 17.97 -22.92
C ALA A 110 35.74 17.68 -23.27
N LEU A 111 36.44 16.95 -22.40
CA LEU A 111 37.74 16.39 -22.74
C LEU A 111 37.53 15.14 -23.60
N ASN A 112 37.96 15.32 -24.84
CA ASN A 112 38.25 14.42 -25.94
C ASN A 112 38.26 12.90 -25.64
N VAL A 113 37.58 12.13 -26.49
CA VAL A 113 37.22 10.71 -26.36
C VAL A 113 38.30 9.75 -26.89
N ASP A 114 39.54 10.19 -27.09
CA ASP A 114 40.52 9.43 -27.91
C ASP A 114 41.67 8.74 -27.16
N SER A 115 41.53 8.40 -25.88
CA SER A 115 42.56 7.57 -25.21
C SER A 115 42.00 6.74 -24.07
N LEU A 116 41.56 5.52 -24.39
CA LEU A 116 41.88 4.27 -23.66
C LEU A 116 41.05 3.12 -24.24
N LYS A 117 41.61 2.54 -25.29
CA LYS A 117 41.24 1.23 -25.81
C LYS A 117 42.11 0.21 -25.09
N VAL A 118 41.51 -0.94 -24.73
CA VAL A 118 42.17 -2.21 -24.32
C VAL A 118 42.60 -2.21 -22.83
N ASP A 119 42.08 -3.05 -21.93
CA ASP A 119 41.74 -4.47 -22.03
C ASP A 119 40.39 -4.85 -21.38
N SER A 120 39.59 -5.59 -22.15
CA SER A 120 38.46 -6.37 -21.65
C SER A 120 39.02 -7.70 -21.15
N VAL A 121 39.30 -7.79 -19.85
CA VAL A 121 39.56 -9.08 -19.20
C VAL A 121 38.42 -9.38 -18.24
N VAL A 122 37.67 -10.40 -18.64
CA VAL A 122 36.69 -11.16 -17.88
C VAL A 122 37.20 -11.43 -16.46
N ILE A 123 36.48 -10.96 -15.44
CA ILE A 123 36.57 -11.55 -14.10
C ILE A 123 35.22 -12.21 -13.80
N GLN A 124 35.21 -13.51 -14.05
CA GLN A 124 34.27 -14.45 -13.48
C GLN A 124 34.36 -14.40 -11.96
N ASN A 125 33.20 -14.32 -11.32
CA ASN A 125 32.99 -14.76 -9.95
C ASN A 125 33.49 -16.19 -9.77
N PHE A 126 34.36 -16.42 -8.78
CA PHE A 126 34.32 -17.65 -7.97
C PHE A 126 34.93 -17.39 -6.58
N CYS A 127 34.13 -17.65 -5.55
CA CYS A 127 34.59 -17.84 -4.17
C CYS A 127 35.04 -19.30 -3.99
N PHE A 128 36.16 -19.58 -3.32
CA PHE A 128 36.26 -20.07 -1.94
C PHE A 128 37.63 -20.71 -1.60
N GLU A 129 37.98 -20.57 -0.32
CA GLU A 129 38.86 -21.38 0.56
C GLU A 129 40.41 -21.27 0.53
N LYS A 130 40.87 -20.67 1.64
CA LYS A 130 41.84 -21.15 2.67
C LYS A 130 43.36 -21.09 2.47
N ASP A 131 43.90 -20.41 3.50
CA ASP A 131 45.06 -20.71 4.35
C ASP A 131 46.50 -20.46 3.88
N ASP A 132 47.16 -19.74 4.79
CA ASP A 132 48.58 -19.64 5.11
C ASP A 132 49.56 -19.04 4.11
N SER A 133 50.05 -17.83 4.43
CA SER A 133 51.44 -17.64 4.87
C SER A 133 51.82 -16.16 4.99
N ASN A 134 52.63 -15.89 6.01
CA ASN A 134 53.12 -14.59 6.43
C ASN A 134 53.89 -13.83 5.33
N SER A 135 53.54 -12.56 5.14
CA SER A 135 54.54 -11.53 4.84
C SER A 135 54.01 -10.16 5.27
N GLU A 136 54.44 -9.75 6.46
CA GLU A 136 54.47 -8.38 6.93
C GLU A 136 55.40 -7.58 6.00
N THR A 137 54.88 -6.59 5.27
CA THR A 137 55.50 -5.29 4.87
C THR A 137 54.79 -4.71 3.64
N ALA A 138 53.70 -3.95 3.85
CA ALA A 138 53.23 -2.83 2.99
C ALA A 138 51.93 -2.22 3.54
N SER A 139 51.83 -2.04 4.86
CA SER A 139 50.70 -1.40 5.50
C SER A 139 50.93 0.11 5.57
N SER A 140 50.67 0.85 4.46
CA SER A 140 50.38 2.30 4.51
C SER A 140 50.12 2.97 3.15
N LYS A 141 49.52 2.30 2.14
CA LYS A 141 49.06 3.03 0.93
C LYS A 141 47.75 2.56 0.27
N PHE A 142 47.10 1.52 0.77
CA PHE A 142 45.90 0.93 0.16
C PHE A 142 44.57 1.19 0.92
N VAL A 143 44.48 2.29 1.68
CA VAL A 143 43.29 2.55 2.53
C VAL A 143 42.19 3.36 1.82
N LYS A 144 42.38 3.83 0.58
CA LYS A 144 41.37 4.69 -0.10
C LYS A 144 40.56 4.05 -1.22
N GLU A 145 40.93 2.86 -1.72
CA GLU A 145 40.25 2.25 -2.86
C GLU A 145 39.24 1.15 -2.47
N CYS A 146 39.42 0.47 -1.33
CA CYS A 146 38.50 -0.57 -0.84
C CYS A 146 37.15 -0.06 -0.27
N SER A 147 37.02 1.26 -0.01
CA SER A 147 35.80 1.85 0.55
C SER A 147 34.68 1.97 -0.48
N LEU A 148 35.03 2.20 -1.75
CA LEU A 148 34.08 2.36 -2.85
C LEU A 148 33.54 1.02 -3.36
N ASP A 149 34.38 -0.02 -3.36
CA ASP A 149 34.03 -1.34 -3.86
C ASP A 149 33.10 -2.10 -2.90
N SER A 150 33.39 -2.03 -1.59
CA SER A 150 32.51 -2.56 -0.55
C SER A 150 31.14 -1.85 -0.51
N ALA A 151 31.12 -0.52 -0.73
CA ALA A 151 29.88 0.23 -0.77
C ALA A 151 29.03 -0.16 -1.98
N THR A 152 29.64 -0.31 -3.18
CA THR A 152 28.97 -0.71 -4.43
C THR A 152 28.30 -2.06 -4.29
N ASN A 153 29.00 -3.02 -3.71
CA ASN A 153 28.47 -4.34 -3.36
C ASN A 153 27.22 -4.26 -2.44
N VAL A 154 27.19 -3.32 -1.48
CA VAL A 154 26.03 -3.14 -0.59
C VAL A 154 24.79 -2.65 -1.32
N VAL A 155 24.90 -1.73 -2.29
CA VAL A 155 23.73 -1.26 -3.06
C VAL A 155 23.22 -2.34 -4.00
N HIS A 156 24.10 -3.11 -4.65
CA HIS A 156 23.68 -4.27 -5.44
C HIS A 156 22.95 -5.31 -4.58
N ALA A 157 23.46 -5.61 -3.37
CA ALA A 157 22.81 -6.52 -2.44
C ALA A 157 21.42 -6.01 -1.99
N ILE A 158 21.25 -4.71 -1.76
CA ILE A 158 19.95 -4.12 -1.42
C ILE A 158 18.99 -4.19 -2.61
N LYS A 159 19.46 -3.86 -3.82
CA LYS A 159 18.65 -3.95 -5.04
C LYS A 159 18.17 -5.39 -5.28
N TYR A 160 19.03 -6.37 -5.06
CA TYR A 160 18.65 -7.79 -5.11
C TYR A 160 17.56 -8.15 -4.08
N LYS A 161 17.70 -7.73 -2.82
CA LYS A 161 16.67 -7.95 -1.79
C LYS A 161 15.34 -7.31 -2.16
N MET A 162 15.36 -6.13 -2.78
CA MET A 162 14.19 -5.42 -3.26
C MET A 162 13.48 -6.19 -4.39
N SER A 163 14.23 -6.69 -5.37
CA SER A 163 13.69 -7.54 -6.45
C SER A 163 13.08 -8.84 -5.89
N LYS A 164 13.76 -9.49 -4.95
CA LYS A 164 13.26 -10.71 -4.29
C LYS A 164 11.97 -10.43 -3.49
N ALA A 165 11.87 -9.27 -2.84
CA ALA A 165 10.65 -8.86 -2.15
C ALA A 165 9.48 -8.58 -3.13
N LYS A 166 9.74 -7.97 -4.30
CA LYS A 166 8.74 -7.81 -5.38
C LYS A 166 8.22 -9.18 -5.84
N GLU A 167 9.10 -10.13 -6.10
CA GLU A 167 8.74 -11.48 -6.54
C GLU A 167 7.88 -12.23 -5.50
N LYS A 168 8.28 -12.21 -4.23
CA LYS A 168 7.49 -12.78 -3.12
C LYS A 168 6.11 -12.12 -3.03
N CYS A 169 6.06 -10.80 -3.14
CA CYS A 169 4.81 -10.03 -3.10
C CYS A 169 3.86 -10.46 -4.23
N MET A 170 4.37 -10.57 -5.45
CA MET A 170 3.59 -11.03 -6.60
C MET A 170 3.15 -12.50 -6.45
N THR A 171 3.95 -13.34 -5.80
CA THR A 171 3.57 -14.73 -5.51
C THR A 171 2.37 -14.78 -4.57
N TYR A 172 2.40 -14.06 -3.44
CA TYR A 172 1.27 -14.02 -2.51
C TYR A 172 0.03 -13.35 -3.10
N PHE A 173 0.23 -12.31 -3.93
CA PHE A 173 -0.86 -11.69 -4.66
C PHE A 173 -1.54 -12.68 -5.61
N ARG A 174 -0.77 -13.47 -6.37
CA ARG A 174 -1.33 -14.51 -7.26
C ARG A 174 -2.12 -15.56 -6.48
N SER A 175 -1.65 -15.97 -5.30
CA SER A 175 -2.41 -16.87 -4.43
C SER A 175 -3.74 -16.25 -3.99
N LEU A 176 -3.74 -15.00 -3.55
CA LEU A 176 -4.97 -14.28 -3.20
C LEU A 176 -5.92 -14.22 -4.40
N HIS A 177 -5.44 -13.76 -5.56
CA HIS A 177 -6.25 -13.63 -6.76
C HIS A 177 -6.85 -14.97 -7.21
N SER A 178 -6.05 -16.04 -7.23
CA SER A 178 -6.52 -17.40 -7.56
C SER A 178 -7.58 -17.90 -6.59
N HIS A 179 -7.43 -17.63 -5.29
CA HIS A 179 -8.44 -17.99 -4.29
C HIS A 179 -9.75 -17.25 -4.53
N LEU A 180 -9.69 -15.98 -4.93
CA LEU A 180 -10.88 -15.18 -5.23
C LEU A 180 -11.57 -15.57 -6.55
N GLN A 181 -10.84 -16.13 -7.51
CA GLN A 181 -11.41 -16.60 -8.79
C GLN A 181 -12.45 -17.71 -8.62
N VAL A 182 -12.46 -18.44 -7.49
CA VAL A 182 -13.49 -19.46 -7.25
C VAL A 182 -14.90 -18.87 -7.13
N LEU A 183 -15.00 -17.57 -6.85
CA LEU A 183 -16.28 -16.86 -6.75
C LEU A 183 -16.87 -16.46 -8.11
N SER A 184 -16.06 -16.48 -9.19
CA SER A 184 -16.49 -16.09 -10.55
C SER A 184 -16.72 -17.28 -11.50
N LYS A 185 -16.81 -18.50 -10.98
CA LYS A 185 -17.00 -19.73 -11.77
C LYS A 185 -18.27 -19.65 -12.65
N GLY A 186 -18.07 -19.59 -13.97
CA GLY A 186 -19.14 -19.34 -14.95
C GLY A 186 -19.98 -20.56 -15.38
N TYR A 187 -19.54 -21.78 -15.05
CA TYR A 187 -20.06 -23.03 -15.63
C TYR A 187 -21.44 -23.48 -15.13
N LEU A 188 -21.95 -22.91 -14.04
CA LEU A 188 -23.22 -23.35 -13.42
C LEU A 188 -24.46 -22.56 -13.90
N LYS A 189 -24.40 -21.95 -15.09
CA LYS A 189 -25.48 -21.09 -15.63
C LYS A 189 -26.78 -21.91 -15.80
N GLY A 190 -27.83 -21.52 -15.06
CA GLY A 190 -29.17 -22.16 -15.15
C GLY A 190 -29.44 -23.29 -14.15
N THR A 191 -28.52 -23.60 -13.24
CA THR A 191 -28.70 -24.70 -12.26
C THR A 191 -29.36 -24.24 -10.95
N ARG A 192 -30.05 -25.15 -10.25
CA ARG A 192 -30.56 -24.94 -8.88
C ARG A 192 -29.43 -24.55 -7.91
N ILE A 193 -28.24 -25.11 -8.12
CA ILE A 193 -27.01 -24.81 -7.36
C ILE A 193 -26.65 -23.32 -7.47
N LYS A 194 -26.72 -22.74 -8.68
CA LYS A 194 -26.42 -21.30 -8.87
C LYS A 194 -27.38 -20.39 -8.11
N TYR A 195 -28.67 -20.72 -8.06
CA TYR A 195 -29.64 -19.94 -7.27
C TYR A 195 -29.37 -20.06 -5.77
N GLY A 196 -29.15 -21.29 -5.29
CA GLY A 196 -28.77 -21.54 -3.90
C GLY A 196 -27.49 -20.78 -3.51
N PHE A 197 -26.48 -20.80 -4.37
CA PHE A 197 -25.24 -20.06 -4.19
C PHE A 197 -25.47 -18.54 -4.15
N LYS A 198 -26.27 -17.96 -5.06
CA LYS A 198 -26.58 -16.52 -5.02
C LYS A 198 -27.23 -16.11 -3.70
N ARG A 199 -28.15 -16.93 -3.18
CA ARG A 199 -28.78 -16.71 -1.87
C ARG A 199 -27.77 -16.84 -0.73
N ALA A 200 -26.98 -17.91 -0.73
CA ALA A 200 -25.92 -18.14 0.25
C ALA A 200 -24.91 -16.98 0.27
N PHE A 201 -24.42 -16.58 -0.90
CA PHE A 201 -23.51 -15.47 -1.08
C PHE A 201 -24.08 -14.16 -0.52
N MET A 202 -25.33 -13.84 -0.84
CA MET A 202 -26.00 -12.65 -0.29
C MET A 202 -26.06 -12.69 1.24
N SER A 203 -26.31 -13.85 1.84
CA SER A 203 -26.30 -14.02 3.30
C SER A 203 -24.90 -13.83 3.91
N LEU A 204 -23.86 -14.36 3.26
CA LEU A 204 -22.47 -14.31 3.73
C LEU A 204 -21.84 -12.91 3.58
N PHE A 205 -22.08 -12.25 2.45
CA PHE A 205 -21.40 -11.01 2.07
C PHE A 205 -22.28 -9.75 2.15
N GLY A 206 -23.60 -9.91 2.32
CA GLY A 206 -24.55 -8.79 2.37
C GLY A 206 -24.74 -8.07 1.02
N GLN A 207 -24.25 -8.66 -0.07
CA GLN A 207 -24.25 -8.09 -1.42
C GLN A 207 -24.47 -9.19 -2.46
N ASP A 208 -25.06 -8.85 -3.62
CA ASP A 208 -25.17 -9.80 -4.71
C ASP A 208 -23.81 -10.14 -5.31
N VAL A 209 -23.67 -11.39 -5.75
CA VAL A 209 -22.40 -11.91 -6.28
C VAL A 209 -21.90 -11.14 -7.49
N ASP A 210 -22.78 -10.66 -8.36
CA ASP A 210 -22.39 -10.02 -9.62
C ASP A 210 -21.77 -8.64 -9.35
N THR A 211 -22.40 -7.83 -8.47
CA THR A 211 -21.86 -6.53 -8.03
C THR A 211 -20.60 -6.72 -7.18
N PHE A 212 -20.60 -7.69 -6.26
CA PHE A 212 -19.44 -7.96 -5.41
C PHE A 212 -18.22 -8.35 -6.27
N THR A 213 -18.35 -9.36 -7.12
CA THR A 213 -17.24 -9.85 -7.93
C THR A 213 -16.71 -8.78 -8.89
N ARG A 214 -17.59 -8.03 -9.57
CA ARG A 214 -17.18 -6.92 -10.44
C ARG A 214 -16.33 -5.89 -9.70
N THR A 215 -16.76 -5.48 -8.51
CA THR A 215 -16.05 -4.47 -7.71
C THR A 215 -14.76 -5.04 -7.11
N MET A 216 -14.80 -6.28 -6.63
CA MET A 216 -13.64 -6.96 -6.08
C MET A 216 -12.53 -7.12 -7.11
N PHE A 217 -12.82 -7.66 -8.30
CA PHE A 217 -11.80 -7.84 -9.34
C PHE A 217 -11.23 -6.52 -9.83
N LEU A 218 -12.05 -5.46 -9.95
CA LEU A 218 -11.55 -4.11 -10.24
C LEU A 218 -10.50 -3.66 -9.21
N ASN A 219 -10.77 -3.86 -7.92
CA ASN A 219 -9.85 -3.46 -6.86
C ASN A 219 -8.60 -4.35 -6.80
N VAL A 220 -8.74 -5.65 -7.05
CA VAL A 220 -7.62 -6.60 -7.12
C VAL A 220 -6.71 -6.27 -8.31
N ASP A 221 -7.26 -5.92 -9.47
CA ASP A 221 -6.51 -5.47 -10.64
C ASP A 221 -5.77 -4.15 -10.38
N GLN A 222 -6.41 -3.22 -9.65
CA GLN A 222 -5.75 -1.97 -9.23
C GLN A 222 -4.58 -2.23 -8.30
N LEU A 223 -4.75 -3.12 -7.31
CA LEU A 223 -3.65 -3.54 -6.43
C LEU A 223 -2.53 -4.18 -7.27
N GLN A 224 -2.86 -5.07 -8.21
CA GLN A 224 -1.85 -5.69 -9.08
C GLN A 224 -0.99 -4.65 -9.80
N LYS A 225 -1.65 -3.65 -10.42
CA LYS A 225 -0.96 -2.58 -11.13
C LYS A 225 0.02 -1.83 -10.24
N LEU A 226 -0.33 -1.59 -8.97
CA LEU A 226 0.52 -0.90 -8.02
C LEU A 226 1.68 -1.78 -7.54
N LEU A 227 1.44 -3.08 -7.35
CA LEU A 227 2.46 -4.05 -6.98
C LEU A 227 3.43 -4.35 -8.12
N ASP A 228 3.02 -4.23 -9.38
CA ASP A 228 3.90 -4.58 -10.50
C ASP A 228 4.81 -3.42 -10.94
N LYS A 229 4.53 -2.18 -10.52
CA LYS A 229 5.38 -1.02 -10.84
C LYS A 229 6.83 -1.23 -10.41
N ASP A 230 7.76 -0.72 -11.21
CA ASP A 230 9.19 -0.71 -10.88
C ASP A 230 9.48 0.28 -9.76
N GLU A 231 8.93 1.49 -9.87
CA GLU A 231 8.88 2.43 -8.76
C GLU A 231 7.74 2.07 -7.80
N PHE A 232 8.10 1.54 -6.64
CA PHE A 232 7.14 1.03 -5.69
C PHE A 232 6.40 2.16 -4.96
N GLN A 233 5.07 2.18 -5.07
CA GLN A 233 4.21 3.14 -4.37
C GLN A 233 3.58 2.47 -3.15
N GLU A 234 4.22 2.63 -1.98
CA GLU A 234 3.76 2.04 -0.72
C GLU A 234 2.33 2.49 -0.36
N ASP A 235 2.10 3.79 -0.27
CA ASP A 235 0.82 4.34 0.21
C ASP A 235 -0.31 3.96 -0.73
N GLY A 236 -0.07 4.03 -2.05
CA GLY A 236 -1.02 3.56 -3.06
C GLY A 236 -1.32 2.06 -2.91
N SER A 237 -0.29 1.23 -2.74
CA SER A 237 -0.45 -0.23 -2.59
C SER A 237 -1.21 -0.57 -1.31
N MET A 238 -0.91 0.10 -0.20
CA MET A 238 -1.62 -0.09 1.07
C MET A 238 -3.06 0.39 0.99
N ALA A 239 -3.32 1.54 0.38
CA ALA A 239 -4.68 2.04 0.18
C ALA A 239 -5.52 1.07 -0.65
N ALA A 240 -5.00 0.58 -1.78
CA ALA A 240 -5.68 -0.43 -2.61
C ALA A 240 -5.92 -1.74 -1.84
N PHE A 241 -4.93 -2.20 -1.07
CA PHE A 241 -5.07 -3.37 -0.21
C PHE A 241 -6.17 -3.19 0.85
N TRP A 242 -6.24 -2.01 1.49
CA TRP A 242 -7.28 -1.72 2.49
C TRP A 242 -8.68 -1.71 1.90
N VAL A 243 -8.85 -1.22 0.67
CA VAL A 243 -10.14 -1.29 -0.04
C VAL A 243 -10.58 -2.74 -0.20
N ILE A 244 -9.69 -3.62 -0.66
CA ILE A 244 -9.99 -5.07 -0.78
C ILE A 244 -10.31 -5.65 0.60
N SER A 245 -9.48 -5.36 1.61
CA SER A 245 -9.69 -5.89 2.96
C SER A 245 -11.02 -5.49 3.55
N ARG A 246 -11.48 -4.29 3.24
CA ARG A 246 -12.75 -3.77 3.73
C ARG A 246 -13.95 -4.42 3.06
N GLN A 247 -13.84 -4.81 1.80
CA GLN A 247 -14.92 -5.56 1.13
C GLN A 247 -15.16 -6.92 1.79
N PHE A 248 -14.13 -7.55 2.32
CA PHE A 248 -14.27 -8.82 3.05
C PHE A 248 -14.58 -8.67 4.53
N HIS A 249 -14.61 -7.45 5.06
CA HIS A 249 -14.78 -7.22 6.50
C HIS A 249 -16.08 -7.83 7.03
N MET A 250 -17.20 -7.66 6.32
CA MET A 250 -18.48 -8.26 6.72
C MET A 250 -18.43 -9.79 6.78
N PHE A 251 -17.77 -10.43 5.81
CA PHE A 251 -17.60 -11.88 5.74
C PHE A 251 -16.61 -12.41 6.78
N ILE A 252 -15.55 -11.65 7.07
CA ILE A 252 -14.56 -12.00 8.09
C ILE A 252 -15.19 -11.88 9.48
N ASP A 253 -15.99 -10.85 9.73
CA ASP A 253 -16.54 -10.55 11.06
C ASP A 253 -17.89 -11.21 11.30
N SER A 254 -18.55 -11.74 10.27
CA SER A 254 -19.83 -12.43 10.42
C SER A 254 -19.66 -13.64 11.34
N LYS A 255 -20.35 -13.59 12.48
CA LYS A 255 -20.60 -14.77 13.30
C LYS A 255 -21.70 -15.56 12.60
N PHE A 256 -21.34 -16.62 11.87
CA PHE A 256 -22.30 -17.55 11.32
C PHE A 256 -23.06 -18.20 12.47
N THR A 257 -24.26 -17.72 12.77
CA THR A 257 -25.13 -18.36 13.75
C THR A 257 -25.68 -19.64 13.12
N LEU A 258 -25.60 -20.75 13.85
CA LEU A 258 -26.11 -22.09 13.47
C LEU A 258 -27.65 -22.10 13.43
N ASP A 259 -28.26 -21.32 12.54
CA ASP A 259 -29.66 -21.52 12.17
C ASP A 259 -29.77 -22.47 10.96
N TYR A 260 -30.99 -22.93 10.67
CA TYR A 260 -31.27 -23.81 9.53
C TYR A 260 -30.86 -23.17 8.18
N ASP A 261 -30.92 -21.85 8.07
CA ASP A 261 -30.52 -21.10 6.87
C ASP A 261 -28.98 -21.05 6.71
N SER A 262 -28.24 -21.17 7.81
CA SER A 262 -26.77 -21.24 7.85
C SER A 262 -26.24 -22.56 7.27
N GLN A 263 -26.83 -23.70 7.64
CA GLN A 263 -26.44 -25.00 7.05
C GLN A 263 -26.66 -25.06 5.54
N MET A 264 -27.77 -24.48 5.06
CA MET A 264 -28.04 -24.38 3.63
C MET A 264 -27.08 -23.41 2.92
N THR A 265 -26.66 -22.35 3.61
CA THR A 265 -25.68 -21.38 3.10
C THR A 265 -24.32 -22.04 2.90
N ASP A 266 -23.83 -22.77 3.90
CA ASP A 266 -22.55 -23.50 3.82
C ASP A 266 -22.58 -24.55 2.72
N LYS A 267 -23.66 -25.32 2.64
CA LYS A 267 -23.84 -26.35 1.62
C LYS A 267 -23.78 -25.78 0.20
N TYR A 268 -24.58 -24.76 -0.10
CA TYR A 268 -24.60 -24.18 -1.45
C TYR A 268 -23.30 -23.47 -1.81
N PHE A 269 -22.64 -22.84 -0.83
CA PHE A 269 -21.32 -22.25 -1.03
C PHE A 269 -20.28 -23.33 -1.36
N ALA A 270 -20.23 -24.41 -0.60
CA ALA A 270 -19.32 -25.52 -0.82
C ALA A 270 -19.60 -26.26 -2.13
N GLU A 271 -20.86 -26.54 -2.46
CA GLU A 271 -21.24 -27.16 -3.74
C GLU A 271 -20.82 -26.32 -4.95
N PHE A 272 -20.89 -24.99 -4.84
CA PHE A 272 -20.52 -24.09 -5.93
C PHE A 272 -19.00 -23.89 -6.05
N THR A 273 -18.33 -23.61 -4.94
CA THR A 273 -16.91 -23.25 -4.93
C THR A 273 -16.01 -24.48 -4.89
N GLY A 274 -16.49 -25.58 -4.31
CA GLY A 274 -15.70 -26.75 -3.93
C GLY A 274 -14.93 -26.55 -2.62
N ILE A 275 -15.23 -25.49 -1.85
CA ILE A 275 -14.49 -25.11 -0.64
C ILE A 275 -15.49 -24.79 0.47
N GLU A 276 -15.27 -25.31 1.68
CA GLU A 276 -16.09 -24.94 2.82
C GLU A 276 -15.94 -23.46 3.17
N VAL A 277 -17.00 -22.83 3.70
CA VAL A 277 -17.00 -21.39 4.04
C VAL A 277 -15.89 -21.04 5.04
N THR A 278 -15.71 -21.88 6.06
CA THR A 278 -14.67 -21.75 7.09
C THR A 278 -13.28 -21.81 6.47
N GLN A 279 -13.00 -22.85 5.67
CA GLN A 279 -11.72 -23.02 4.98
C GLN A 279 -11.44 -21.87 4.00
N PHE A 280 -12.47 -21.41 3.29
CA PHE A 280 -12.37 -20.26 2.39
C PHE A 280 -11.97 -18.99 3.15
N ARG A 281 -12.61 -18.73 4.30
CA ARG A 281 -12.34 -17.59 5.18
C ARG A 281 -10.93 -17.62 5.75
N GLU A 282 -10.49 -18.75 6.27
CA GLU A 282 -9.14 -18.91 6.83
C GLU A 282 -8.05 -18.72 5.77
N THR A 283 -8.23 -19.33 4.60
CA THR A 283 -7.30 -19.21 3.47
C THR A 283 -7.24 -17.77 2.95
N LEU A 284 -8.38 -17.09 2.86
CA LEU A 284 -8.47 -15.68 2.51
C LEU A 284 -7.68 -14.80 3.49
N LEU A 285 -7.90 -14.98 4.79
CA LEU A 285 -7.18 -14.26 5.84
C LEU A 285 -5.67 -14.48 5.74
N GLN A 286 -5.26 -15.73 5.50
CA GLN A 286 -3.85 -16.08 5.34
C GLN A 286 -3.23 -15.39 4.11
N HIS A 287 -3.90 -15.45 2.95
CA HIS A 287 -3.42 -14.80 1.72
C HIS A 287 -3.33 -13.29 1.88
N MET A 288 -4.35 -12.65 2.46
CA MET A 288 -4.34 -11.21 2.73
C MET A 288 -3.22 -10.82 3.70
N SER A 289 -3.01 -11.59 4.76
CA SER A 289 -1.91 -11.37 5.72
C SER A 289 -0.54 -11.46 5.03
N ASN A 290 -0.35 -12.44 4.14
CA ASN A 290 0.88 -12.60 3.39
C ASN A 290 1.13 -11.45 2.42
N VAL A 291 0.10 -11.00 1.69
CA VAL A 291 0.18 -9.82 0.82
C VAL A 291 0.60 -8.59 1.65
N LYS A 292 -0.11 -8.30 2.75
CA LYS A 292 0.23 -7.18 3.65
C LYS A 292 1.67 -7.22 4.15
N LYS A 293 2.13 -8.39 4.62
CA LYS A 293 3.51 -8.58 5.09
C LYS A 293 4.53 -8.35 3.98
N SER A 294 4.26 -8.84 2.78
CA SER A 294 5.17 -8.68 1.64
C SER A 294 5.27 -7.25 1.12
N VAL A 295 4.17 -6.47 1.17
CA VAL A 295 4.16 -5.03 0.90
C VAL A 295 5.07 -4.31 1.88
N ALA A 296 4.97 -4.61 3.18
CA ALA A 296 5.83 -4.04 4.20
C ALA A 296 7.32 -4.45 4.06
N GLU A 297 7.61 -5.71 3.69
CA GLU A 297 8.97 -6.17 3.39
C GLU A 297 9.58 -5.38 2.23
N ARG A 298 8.80 -5.19 1.15
CA ARG A 298 9.23 -4.41 -0.01
C ARG A 298 9.47 -2.94 0.34
N THR A 299 8.57 -2.31 1.09
CA THR A 299 8.76 -0.96 1.66
C THR A 299 10.10 -0.84 2.36
N ARG A 300 10.42 -1.79 3.25
CA ARG A 300 11.64 -1.73 4.06
C ARG A 300 12.88 -1.72 3.17
N HIS A 301 12.92 -2.57 2.14
CA HIS A 301 14.04 -2.63 1.22
C HIS A 301 14.14 -1.39 0.32
N GLN A 302 13.01 -0.84 -0.12
CA GLN A 302 12.95 0.42 -0.87
C GLN A 302 13.55 1.58 -0.05
N ARG A 303 13.08 1.78 1.19
CA ARG A 303 13.62 2.82 2.09
C ARG A 303 15.11 2.63 2.38
N GLN A 304 15.56 1.37 2.49
CA GLN A 304 16.98 1.07 2.69
C GLN A 304 17.81 1.45 1.46
N TYR A 305 17.29 1.20 0.26
CA TYR A 305 17.92 1.59 -1.01
C TYR A 305 18.04 3.12 -1.10
N GLU A 306 16.93 3.84 -0.93
CA GLU A 306 16.89 5.31 -1.00
C GLU A 306 17.85 5.97 0.00
N ARG A 307 17.87 5.51 1.25
CA ARG A 307 18.82 6.01 2.26
C ARG A 307 20.27 5.85 1.84
N ARG A 308 20.61 4.72 1.20
CA ARG A 308 21.98 4.44 0.75
C ARG A 308 22.36 5.25 -0.49
N VAL A 309 21.44 5.38 -1.44
CA VAL A 309 21.65 6.21 -2.64
C VAL A 309 21.81 7.68 -2.26
N ASN A 310 20.93 8.21 -1.42
CA ASN A 310 21.02 9.61 -0.96
C ASN A 310 22.31 9.89 -0.18
N LYS A 311 22.73 8.96 0.69
CA LYS A 311 24.01 9.09 1.41
C LYS A 311 25.19 9.20 0.44
N ARG A 312 25.22 8.41 -0.63
CA ARG A 312 26.30 8.50 -1.65
C ARG A 312 26.24 9.79 -2.44
N HIS A 313 25.04 10.23 -2.81
CA HIS A 313 24.86 11.47 -3.55
C HIS A 313 25.43 12.65 -2.76
N MET A 314 25.11 12.74 -1.46
CA MET A 314 25.66 13.74 -0.53
C MET A 314 27.19 13.66 -0.45
N GLN A 315 27.78 12.48 -0.20
CA GLN A 315 29.23 12.30 -0.13
C GLN A 315 29.95 12.70 -1.42
N THR A 316 29.31 12.46 -2.57
CA THR A 316 29.86 12.83 -3.89
C THR A 316 29.84 14.35 -4.08
N GLN A 317 28.74 15.02 -3.69
CA GLN A 317 28.65 16.48 -3.73
C GLN A 317 29.66 17.14 -2.77
N GLU A 318 29.78 16.64 -1.54
CA GLU A 318 30.77 17.11 -0.56
C GLU A 318 32.20 16.98 -1.08
N SER A 319 32.53 15.83 -1.70
CA SER A 319 33.84 15.60 -2.29
C SER A 319 34.12 16.58 -3.43
N LYS A 320 33.15 16.81 -4.33
CA LYS A 320 33.28 17.80 -5.42
C LYS A 320 33.52 19.21 -4.88
N ILE A 321 32.77 19.64 -3.87
CA ILE A 321 32.93 20.97 -3.23
C ILE A 321 34.32 21.10 -2.58
N PHE A 322 34.79 20.05 -1.91
CA PHE A 322 36.12 20.03 -1.30
C PHE A 322 37.23 20.20 -2.35
N TRP A 323 37.13 19.51 -3.49
CA TRP A 323 38.10 19.65 -4.57
C TRP A 323 38.07 21.04 -5.21
N VAL A 324 36.89 21.60 -5.50
CA VAL A 324 36.76 22.96 -6.05
C VAL A 324 37.40 24.02 -5.13
N LYS A 325 37.15 23.94 -3.81
CA LYS A 325 37.77 24.86 -2.83
C LYS A 325 39.29 24.72 -2.73
N ARG A 326 39.84 23.55 -3.05
CA ARG A 326 41.29 23.31 -3.00
C ARG A 326 42.00 23.71 -4.31
N SER A 327 41.26 23.77 -5.41
CA SER A 327 41.76 24.11 -6.74
C SER A 327 41.72 25.61 -7.06
N HIS A 328 41.17 26.45 -6.19
CA HIS A 328 41.21 27.92 -6.30
C HIS A 328 41.82 28.50 -5.00
N PRO A 329 43.15 28.69 -4.95
CA PRO A 329 43.83 29.41 -3.87
C PRO A 329 43.50 30.90 -3.83
#